data_AF-A0A8A1UWU4-F1
#
_entry.id   AF-A0A8A1UWU4-F1
#
_cell.length_a   1.000
_cell.length_b   1.000
_cell.length_c   1.000
_cell.angle_alpha   90.00
_cell.angle_beta   90.00
_cell.angle_gamma   90.00
#
_symmetry.space_group_name_H-M   'P 1'
#
loop_
_entity.id
_entity.type
_entity.pdbx_description
1 polymer ?
#
loop_
_entity_poly.entity_id
_entity_poly.type
_entity_poly.pdbx_seq_one_letter_code
_entity_poly.pdbx_strand_id
1 'polypeptide(L)'
;MLVRGAATEGGPKPEEKPSPRKRRDAKKTARKRAPKPPERKRSYVCSVRLNHDERALLDAAASATRTSLPAFLARSGLAAAHDLDNTAAAVAGHRELVAELFAARRHLGQVGNNLNQVARAINSGGQPTEIDAVVTAVQRAVIRVQAATDHLLEQQ
;
A
#
# COMPACT_ATOMS: atom_id res chain seq x y z
N MET A 1 -71.26 20.67 -11.71
CA MET A 1 -72.26 21.24 -10.76
C MET A 1 -71.52 21.47 -9.45
N LEU A 2 -71.40 22.74 -9.03
CA LEU A 2 -70.86 23.16 -7.72
C LEU A 2 -71.60 22.46 -6.58
N VAL A 3 -70.94 22.19 -5.44
CA VAL A 3 -71.30 22.75 -4.12
C VAL A 3 -70.06 22.82 -3.22
N ARG A 4 -69.93 23.95 -2.50
CA ARG A 4 -68.92 24.37 -1.52
C ARG A 4 -69.48 24.20 -0.09
N GLY A 5 -68.59 24.05 0.91
CA GLY A 5 -68.80 24.40 2.33
C GLY A 5 -69.04 23.20 3.27
N ALA A 6 -68.58 23.16 4.52
CA ALA A 6 -67.94 24.13 5.43
C ALA A 6 -67.16 23.34 6.51
N ALA A 7 -65.95 23.78 6.90
CA ALA A 7 -65.63 24.34 8.22
C ALA A 7 -66.15 23.56 9.46
N THR A 8 -65.23 22.90 10.17
CA THR A 8 -65.33 22.66 11.62
C THR A 8 -63.96 22.88 12.29
N GLU A 9 -63.82 24.10 12.81
CA GLU A 9 -63.29 24.48 14.12
C GLU A 9 -62.11 23.69 14.72
N GLY A 10 -60.99 24.40 14.86
CA GLY A 10 -59.83 23.97 15.63
C GLY A 10 -60.09 24.06 17.14
N GLY A 11 -59.73 22.99 17.85
CA GLY A 11 -59.53 23.01 19.30
C GLY A 11 -58.11 23.48 19.67
N PRO A 12 -57.92 24.10 20.84
CA PRO A 12 -56.65 24.74 21.20
C PRO A 12 -55.61 23.71 21.62
N LYS A 13 -54.38 23.81 21.08
CA LYS A 13 -53.21 23.11 21.61
C LYS A 13 -52.79 23.79 22.93
N PRO A 14 -52.54 23.05 24.02
CA PRO A 14 -51.93 23.64 25.21
C PRO A 14 -50.51 24.12 24.90
N GLU A 15 -50.21 25.36 25.27
CA GLU A 15 -48.90 25.99 25.15
C GLU A 15 -47.89 25.28 26.06
N GLU A 16 -47.09 24.40 25.46
CA GLU A 16 -45.92 23.83 26.12
C GLU A 16 -44.81 24.90 26.14
N LYS A 17 -44.64 25.57 27.29
CA LYS A 17 -43.60 26.56 27.52
C LYS A 17 -42.22 25.94 27.26
N PRO A 18 -41.35 26.53 26.42
CA PRO A 18 -40.01 25.98 26.21
C PRO A 18 -39.17 26.17 27.48
N SER A 19 -38.78 25.05 28.09
CA SER A 19 -37.82 24.99 29.19
C SER A 19 -36.52 25.72 28.84
N PRO A 20 -35.94 26.55 29.74
CA PRO A 20 -34.73 27.30 29.44
C PRO A 20 -33.56 26.34 29.28
N ARG A 21 -33.03 26.25 28.05
CA ARG A 21 -31.78 25.52 27.76
C ARG A 21 -30.66 26.15 28.59
N LYS A 22 -30.12 25.40 29.55
CA LYS A 22 -28.90 25.77 30.30
C LYS A 22 -27.81 26.17 29.30
N ARG A 23 -27.31 27.41 29.41
CA ARG A 23 -26.17 27.90 28.62
C ARG A 23 -24.99 26.98 28.93
N ARG A 24 -24.46 26.30 27.91
CA ARG A 24 -23.22 25.53 28.03
C ARG A 24 -22.09 26.53 28.31
N ASP A 25 -21.38 26.33 29.41
CA ASP A 25 -20.21 27.13 29.76
C ASP A 25 -19.19 27.11 28.61
N ALA A 26 -18.70 28.31 28.26
CA ALA A 26 -17.76 28.50 27.16
C ALA A 26 -16.44 27.78 27.46
N LYS A 27 -16.25 26.61 26.82
CA LYS A 27 -15.01 25.84 26.88
C LYS A 27 -13.85 26.72 26.38
N LYS A 28 -12.83 26.86 27.24
CA LYS A 28 -11.58 27.64 27.05
C LYS A 28 -11.16 27.67 25.57
N THR A 29 -11.16 28.87 24.98
CA THR A 29 -10.71 29.11 23.61
C THR A 29 -9.29 28.62 23.44
N ALA A 30 -9.12 27.49 22.74
CA ALA A 30 -7.81 27.06 22.27
C ALA A 30 -7.21 28.22 21.46
N ARG A 31 -6.04 28.72 21.87
CA ARG A 31 -5.31 29.77 21.15
C ARG A 31 -5.17 29.34 19.69
N LYS A 32 -5.88 30.03 18.79
CA LYS A 32 -5.77 29.78 17.35
C LYS A 32 -4.33 30.13 16.93
N ARG A 33 -3.64 29.17 16.30
CA ARG A 33 -2.31 29.43 15.71
C ARG A 33 -2.46 30.52 14.64
N ALA A 34 -1.52 31.45 14.59
CA ALA A 34 -1.50 32.49 13.56
C ALA A 34 -1.51 31.85 12.16
N PRO A 35 -2.23 32.43 11.18
CA PRO A 35 -2.26 31.92 9.81
C PRO A 35 -0.84 31.87 9.23
N LYS A 36 -0.50 30.78 8.52
CA LYS A 36 0.77 30.70 7.78
C LYS A 36 0.75 31.68 6.59
N PRO A 37 1.90 32.31 6.26
CA PRO A 37 2.03 33.12 5.05
C PRO A 37 1.78 32.25 3.80
N PRO A 38 1.29 32.83 2.69
CA PRO A 38 0.85 32.10 1.51
C PRO A 38 1.94 31.18 0.95
N GLU A 39 3.20 31.62 0.93
CA GLU A 39 4.37 30.85 0.46
C GLU A 39 4.63 29.57 1.27
N ARG A 40 4.22 29.54 2.55
CA ARG A 40 4.39 28.38 3.44
C ARG A 40 3.13 27.51 3.52
N LYS A 41 2.06 27.86 2.81
CA LYS A 41 0.86 27.03 2.72
C LYS A 41 1.13 25.90 1.73
N ARG A 42 0.79 24.68 2.13
CA ARG A 42 0.78 23.53 1.22
C ARG A 42 -0.51 23.60 0.41
N SER A 43 -0.46 24.19 -0.77
CA SER A 43 -1.59 24.35 -1.69
C SER A 43 -1.88 23.10 -2.51
N TYR A 44 -0.86 22.28 -2.76
CA TYR A 44 -1.00 21.05 -3.55
C TYR A 44 -1.47 19.88 -2.68
N VAL A 45 -2.39 19.08 -3.23
CA VAL A 45 -2.90 17.86 -2.64
C VAL A 45 -2.51 16.68 -3.53
N CYS A 46 -1.81 15.70 -2.95
CA CYS A 46 -1.44 14.46 -3.63
C CYS A 46 -2.22 13.30 -3.02
N SER A 47 -2.94 12.53 -3.85
CA SER A 47 -3.62 11.30 -3.41
C SER A 47 -2.76 10.07 -3.72
N VAL A 48 -2.55 9.21 -2.73
CA VAL A 48 -1.81 7.94 -2.88
C VAL A 48 -2.78 6.77 -2.66
N ARG A 49 -2.72 5.76 -3.53
CA ARG A 49 -3.45 4.50 -3.36
C ARG A 49 -2.55 3.51 -2.65
N LEU A 50 -3.08 2.85 -1.63
CA LEU A 50 -2.38 1.87 -0.82
C LEU A 50 -3.28 0.64 -0.65
N ASN A 51 -2.67 -0.54 -0.65
CA ASN A 51 -3.32 -1.75 -0.17
C ASN A 51 -3.34 -1.78 1.38
N HIS A 52 -3.92 -2.83 1.97
CA HIS A 52 -4.06 -2.93 3.42
C HIS A 52 -2.71 -2.99 4.15
N ASP A 53 -1.77 -3.78 3.63
CA ASP A 53 -0.48 -4.03 4.26
C ASP A 53 0.44 -2.81 4.16
N GLU A 54 0.49 -2.17 2.98
CA GLU A 54 1.18 -0.91 2.75
C GLU A 54 0.67 0.17 3.70
N ARG A 55 -0.65 0.24 3.89
CA ARG A 55 -1.28 1.20 4.80
C ARG A 55 -0.90 0.93 6.25
N ALA A 56 -0.95 -0.33 6.70
CA ALA A 56 -0.60 -0.71 8.06
C ALA A 56 0.87 -0.40 8.38
N LEU A 57 1.78 -0.71 7.45
CA LEU A 57 3.20 -0.43 7.58
C LEU A 57 3.46 1.08 7.70
N LEU A 58 2.83 1.90 6.86
CA LEU A 58 2.99 3.35 6.91
C LEU A 58 2.36 3.98 8.16
N ASP A 59 1.24 3.44 8.66
CA ASP A 59 0.63 3.89 9.92
C ASP A 59 1.53 3.55 11.13
N ALA A 60 2.18 2.39 11.13
CA ALA A 60 3.17 2.04 12.15
C ALA A 60 4.37 2.99 12.12
N ALA A 61 4.91 3.29 10.95
CA ALA A 61 6.04 4.24 10.79
C ALA A 61 5.65 5.68 11.18
N ALA A 62 4.45 6.11 10.82
CA ALA A 62 3.91 7.40 11.24
C ALA A 62 3.75 7.49 12.77
N SER A 63 3.27 6.39 13.39
CA SER A 63 3.12 6.29 14.85
C SER A 63 4.48 6.35 15.56
N ALA A 64 5.48 5.60 15.06
CA ALA A 64 6.85 5.61 15.59
C ALA A 64 7.49 7.01 15.54
N THR A 65 7.21 7.76 14.48
CA THR A 65 7.71 9.14 14.32
C THR A 65 6.85 10.18 15.06
N ARG A 66 5.74 9.79 15.69
CA ARG A 66 4.74 10.66 16.35
C ARG A 66 4.12 11.67 15.39
N THR A 67 3.72 11.20 14.22
CA THR A 67 3.21 12.03 13.12
C THR A 67 1.93 11.46 12.55
N SER A 68 1.12 12.28 11.90
CA SER A 68 0.02 11.76 11.09
C SER A 68 0.56 11.15 9.81
N LEU A 69 -0.13 10.12 9.27
CA LEU A 69 0.27 9.46 8.04
C LEU A 69 0.58 10.44 6.87
N PRO A 70 -0.26 11.45 6.56
CA PRO A 70 0.09 12.41 5.51
C PRO A 70 1.34 13.26 5.84
N ALA A 71 1.57 13.56 7.11
CA ALA A 71 2.74 14.32 7.55
C ALA A 71 4.02 13.47 7.55
N PHE A 72 3.89 12.17 7.77
CA PHE A 72 4.96 11.19 7.57
C PHE A 72 5.33 11.12 6.09
N LEU A 73 4.37 10.77 5.23
CA LEU A 73 4.55 10.64 3.77
C LEU A 73 5.20 11.89 3.15
N ALA A 74 4.69 13.08 3.50
CA ALA A 74 5.25 14.32 2.98
C ALA A 74 6.69 14.57 3.46
N ARG A 75 7.04 14.21 4.70
CA ARG A 75 8.39 14.40 5.21
C ARG A 75 9.36 13.37 4.64
N SER A 76 8.96 12.11 4.60
CA SER A 76 9.76 11.03 4.05
C SER A 76 10.02 11.27 2.56
N GLY A 77 8.99 11.68 1.80
CA GLY A 77 9.15 12.01 0.38
C GLY A 77 10.06 13.23 0.15
N LEU A 78 9.96 14.28 0.97
CA LEU A 78 10.88 15.42 0.88
C LEU A 78 12.31 15.05 1.28
N ALA A 79 12.50 14.24 2.34
CA ALA A 79 13.82 13.76 2.74
C ALA A 79 14.47 12.91 1.64
N ALA A 80 13.71 12.00 1.03
CA ALA A 80 14.16 11.20 -0.11
C ALA A 80 14.49 12.07 -1.33
N ALA A 81 13.71 13.12 -1.60
CA ALA A 81 14.00 14.06 -2.68
C ALA A 81 15.27 14.91 -2.44
N HIS A 82 15.61 15.17 -1.18
CA HIS A 82 16.87 15.85 -0.82
C HIS A 82 18.09 14.94 -1.01
N ASP A 83 17.92 13.63 -0.87
CA ASP A 83 18.96 12.61 -1.06
C ASP A 83 18.64 11.73 -2.28
N LEU A 84 18.59 12.37 -3.44
CA LEU A 84 18.06 11.76 -4.66
C LEU A 84 18.92 10.59 -5.14
N ASP A 85 20.26 10.72 -5.09
CA ASP A 85 21.17 9.70 -5.60
C ASP A 85 21.05 8.40 -4.80
N ASN A 86 21.03 8.48 -3.46
CA ASN A 86 20.85 7.31 -2.60
C ASN A 86 19.43 6.72 -2.75
N THR A 87 18.41 7.57 -2.85
CA THR A 87 17.03 7.10 -3.07
C THR A 87 16.89 6.38 -4.40
N ALA A 88 17.48 6.93 -5.47
CA ALA A 88 17.47 6.31 -6.79
C ALA A 88 18.20 4.96 -6.78
N ALA A 89 19.36 4.89 -6.13
CA ALA A 89 20.11 3.65 -5.96
C ALA A 89 19.30 2.59 -5.18
N ALA A 90 18.66 2.96 -4.07
CA ALA A 90 17.83 2.04 -3.28
C ALA A 90 16.63 1.51 -4.07
N VAL A 91 15.94 2.37 -4.82
CA VAL A 91 14.80 1.97 -5.67
C VAL A 91 15.25 1.10 -6.83
N ALA A 92 16.38 1.42 -7.46
CA ALA A 92 16.95 0.63 -8.55
C ALA A 92 17.37 -0.77 -8.05
N GLY A 93 18.11 -0.85 -6.94
CA GLY A 93 18.54 -2.11 -6.33
C GLY A 93 17.35 -3.01 -5.97
N HIS A 94 16.29 -2.46 -5.36
CA HIS A 94 15.09 -3.25 -5.07
C HIS A 94 14.43 -3.82 -6.34
N ARG A 95 14.37 -3.03 -7.42
CA ARG A 95 13.81 -3.49 -8.71
C ARG A 95 14.67 -4.57 -9.36
N GLU A 96 15.99 -4.43 -9.28
CA GLU A 96 16.93 -5.42 -9.79
C GLU A 96 16.78 -6.75 -9.02
N LEU A 97 16.71 -6.72 -7.69
CA LEU A 97 16.47 -7.90 -6.87
C LEU A 97 15.16 -8.61 -7.24
N VAL A 98 14.07 -7.85 -7.43
CA VAL A 98 12.78 -8.42 -7.83
C VAL A 98 12.86 -9.05 -9.24
N ALA A 99 13.56 -8.40 -10.17
CA ALA A 99 13.76 -8.92 -11.52
C ALA A 99 14.55 -10.23 -11.51
N GLU A 100 15.63 -10.31 -10.72
CA GLU A 100 16.43 -11.51 -10.54
C GLU A 100 15.61 -12.66 -9.94
N LEU A 101 14.76 -12.40 -8.94
CA LEU A 101 13.87 -13.42 -8.38
C LEU A 101 12.87 -13.96 -9.42
N PHE A 102 12.30 -13.11 -10.27
CA PHE A 102 11.43 -13.55 -11.36
C PHE A 102 12.17 -14.38 -12.42
N ALA A 103 13.39 -13.99 -12.77
CA ALA A 103 14.23 -14.76 -13.68
C ALA A 103 14.54 -16.15 -13.11
N ALA A 104 14.91 -16.21 -11.83
CA ALA A 104 15.16 -17.45 -11.10
C ALA A 104 13.91 -18.36 -11.09
N ARG A 105 12.73 -17.84 -10.76
CA ARG A 105 11.45 -18.57 -10.82
C ARG A 105 11.16 -19.13 -12.22
N ARG A 106 11.43 -18.35 -13.28
CA ARG A 106 11.24 -18.80 -14.67
C ARG A 106 12.15 -19.97 -15.00
N HIS A 107 13.41 -19.93 -14.59
CA HIS A 107 14.36 -21.03 -14.79
C HIS A 107 13.94 -22.29 -14.05
N LEU A 108 13.45 -22.18 -12.81
CA LEU A 108 12.89 -23.33 -12.08
C LEU A 108 11.68 -23.94 -12.80
N GLY A 109 10.82 -23.12 -13.41
CA GLY A 109 9.71 -23.61 -14.24
C GLY A 109 10.18 -24.42 -15.46
N GLN A 110 11.24 -23.96 -16.13
CA GLN A 110 11.85 -24.70 -17.26
C GLN A 110 12.43 -26.04 -16.81
N VAL A 111 13.10 -26.07 -15.65
CA VAL A 111 13.62 -27.29 -15.04
C VAL A 111 12.51 -28.29 -14.74
N GLY A 112 11.41 -27.84 -14.13
CA GLY A 112 10.26 -28.70 -13.86
C GLY A 112 9.65 -29.31 -15.13
N ASN A 113 9.56 -28.52 -16.20
CA ASN A 113 9.10 -29.01 -17.50
C ASN A 113 10.04 -30.07 -18.09
N ASN A 114 11.34 -29.87 -17.99
CA ASN A 114 12.33 -30.82 -18.49
C ASN A 114 12.31 -32.13 -17.70
N LEU A 115 12.19 -32.06 -16.37
CA LEU A 115 12.05 -33.25 -15.53
C LEU A 115 10.76 -34.02 -15.85
N ASN A 116 9.65 -33.30 -16.11
CA ASN A 116 8.39 -33.92 -16.51
C ASN A 116 8.49 -34.63 -17.88
N GLN A 117 9.29 -34.09 -18.81
CA GLN A 117 9.58 -34.74 -20.09
C GLN A 117 10.41 -36.02 -19.90
N VAL A 118 11.45 -35.98 -19.05
CA VAL A 118 12.25 -37.16 -18.70
C VAL A 118 11.39 -38.23 -18.04
N ALA A 119 10.55 -37.85 -17.08
CA ALA A 119 9.63 -38.79 -16.43
C ALA A 119 8.67 -39.45 -17.43
N ARG A 120 8.11 -38.68 -18.38
CA ARG A 120 7.30 -39.24 -19.47
C ARG A 120 8.08 -40.21 -20.35
N ALA A 121 9.31 -39.87 -20.72
CA ALA A 121 10.14 -40.73 -21.57
C ALA A 121 10.43 -42.08 -20.89
N ILE A 122 10.79 -42.07 -19.61
CA ILE A 122 11.02 -43.27 -18.80
C ILE A 122 9.72 -44.07 -18.65
N ASN A 123 8.61 -43.42 -18.28
CA ASN A 123 7.31 -44.08 -18.13
C ASN A 123 6.79 -44.70 -19.44
N SER A 124 7.29 -44.23 -20.58
CA SER A 124 6.97 -44.78 -21.92
C SER A 124 7.94 -45.88 -22.36
N GLY A 125 8.88 -46.30 -21.49
CA GLY A 125 9.90 -47.33 -21.80
C GLY A 125 11.08 -46.83 -22.64
N GLY A 126 11.23 -45.52 -22.83
CA GLY A 126 12.34 -44.91 -23.58
C GLY A 126 13.54 -44.55 -22.70
N GLN A 127 14.74 -44.56 -23.28
CA GLN A 127 15.97 -44.07 -22.63
C GLN A 127 16.15 -42.56 -22.92
N PRO A 128 16.08 -41.68 -21.90
CA PRO A 128 16.19 -40.24 -22.12
C PRO A 128 17.64 -39.85 -22.44
N THR A 129 17.88 -39.23 -23.59
CA THR A 129 19.21 -38.87 -24.08
C THR A 129 19.74 -37.54 -23.52
N GLU A 130 18.89 -36.73 -22.87
CA GLU A 130 19.20 -35.35 -22.48
C GLU A 130 19.33 -35.12 -20.96
N ILE A 131 19.48 -36.18 -20.16
CA ILE A 131 19.50 -36.08 -18.67
C ILE A 131 20.58 -35.09 -18.20
N ASP A 132 21.78 -35.13 -18.78
CA ASP A 132 22.87 -34.20 -18.42
C ASP A 132 22.56 -32.74 -18.75
N ALA A 133 21.84 -32.47 -19.84
CA ALA A 133 21.42 -31.12 -20.20
C ALA A 133 20.38 -30.59 -19.20
N VAL A 134 19.46 -31.45 -18.75
CA VAL A 134 18.49 -31.12 -17.71
C VAL A 134 19.20 -30.84 -16.38
N VAL A 135 20.11 -31.70 -15.96
CA VAL A 135 20.89 -31.53 -14.71
C VAL A 135 21.72 -30.25 -14.75
N THR A 136 22.36 -29.94 -15.87
CA THR A 136 23.12 -28.70 -16.04
C THR A 136 22.22 -27.46 -15.96
N ALA A 137 21.03 -27.51 -16.57
CA ALA A 137 20.04 -26.44 -16.47
C ALA A 137 19.53 -26.26 -15.03
N VAL A 138 19.32 -27.36 -14.30
CA VAL A 138 18.96 -27.35 -12.87
C VAL A 138 20.04 -26.68 -12.05
N GLN A 139 21.31 -27.10 -12.20
CA GLN A 139 22.43 -26.52 -11.46
C GLN A 139 22.57 -25.02 -11.70
N ARG A 140 22.42 -24.56 -12.95
CA ARG A 140 22.44 -23.13 -13.28
C ARG A 140 21.27 -22.37 -12.65
N ALA A 141 20.08 -22.95 -12.61
CA ALA A 141 18.92 -22.36 -11.97
C ALA A 141 19.14 -22.22 -10.45
N VAL A 142 19.66 -23.28 -9.81
CA VAL A 142 19.97 -23.30 -8.37
C VAL A 142 21.01 -22.23 -8.03
N ILE A 143 22.10 -22.14 -8.80
CA ILE A 143 23.14 -21.11 -8.59
C ILE A 143 22.57 -19.70 -8.68
N ARG A 144 21.68 -19.43 -9.66
CA ARG A 144 21.04 -18.10 -9.80
C ARG A 144 20.10 -17.79 -8.64
N VAL A 145 19.30 -18.76 -8.19
CA VAL A 145 18.44 -18.60 -7.01
C VAL A 145 19.27 -18.30 -5.77
N GLN A 146 20.39 -19.01 -5.61
CA GLN A 146 21.28 -18.87 -4.47
C GLN A 146 21.94 -17.49 -4.45
N ALA A 147 22.50 -17.04 -5.58
CA ALA A 147 23.06 -15.70 -5.72
C ALA A 147 22.03 -14.58 -5.45
N ALA A 148 20.79 -14.75 -5.93
CA ALA A 148 19.72 -13.79 -5.64
C ALA A 148 19.31 -13.79 -4.15
N THR A 149 19.38 -14.94 -3.48
CA THR A 149 19.12 -15.06 -2.04
C THR A 149 20.25 -14.42 -1.22
N ASP A 150 21.50 -14.63 -1.62
CA ASP A 150 22.68 -14.05 -0.96
C ASP A 150 22.65 -12.52 -1.06
N HIS A 151 22.35 -11.97 -2.24
CA HIS A 151 22.15 -10.54 -2.40
C HIS A 151 21.02 -9.97 -1.53
N LEU A 152 19.95 -10.73 -1.27
CA LEU A 152 18.87 -10.31 -0.40
C LEU A 152 19.26 -10.35 1.09
N LEU A 153 20.19 -11.23 1.48
CA LEU A 153 20.73 -11.31 2.83
C LEU A 153 21.77 -10.20 3.10
N GLU A 154 22.53 -9.77 2.10
CA GLU A 154 23.52 -8.68 2.22
C GLU A 154 22.89 -7.28 2.35
N GLN A 155 21.62 -7.12 1.99
CA GLN A 155 20.89 -5.84 2.07
C GLN A 155 20.00 -5.69 3.31
N GLN A 156 20.03 -6.64 4.25
CA GLN A 156 19.36 -6.55 5.57
C GLN A 156 20.35 -6.17 6.68
#